data_AF-A0A3M6RKB4-F1
#
_entry.id   AF-A0A3M6RKB4-F1
#
_cell.length_a   1.000
_cell.length_b   1.000
_cell.length_c   1.000
_cell.angle_alpha   90.00
_cell.angle_beta   90.00
_cell.angle_gamma   90.00
#
_symmetry.space_group_name_H-M   'P 1'
#
loop_
_entity.id
_entity.type
_entity.pdbx_description
1 polymer ?
#
loop_
_entity_poly.entity_id
_entity_poly.type
_entity_poly.pdbx_seq_one_letter_code
_entity_poly.pdbx_strand_id
1 'polypeptide(L)'
;MPFIGLGLHLLVALFFAVHAVRTRQQSYWLFILFSFPLLGSVAYFFSIYLPGNQRMQRQGRKLIAAAGQALDPGRELREARQAWEYTPTAQNRMRLAAALLAAGQAEEAASEYAQCLSGPFANDADIRLGAARAFALTGQPARALEHLQFLQREQPGFRPEEVGILQAQTLAASGDVPAAYDLFEQLAQRHGGFHVHAEYAIVAAQQGDRARAERLKPIIEQATSQWQKAQRELNASTMQRLNAAYRSLEQPPAQG
;
A
#
# COMPACT_ATOMS: atom_id res chain seq x y z
N MET A 1 -7.91 50.00 -26.48
CA MET A 1 -7.41 50.70 -25.27
C MET A 1 -6.62 49.72 -24.40
N PRO A 2 -5.32 49.50 -24.66
CA PRO A 2 -4.54 48.37 -24.12
C PRO A 2 -3.74 48.73 -22.87
N PHE A 3 -4.28 49.54 -21.94
CA PHE A 3 -3.52 50.02 -20.77
C PHE A 3 -3.99 49.45 -19.43
N ILE A 4 -5.06 48.66 -19.39
CA ILE A 4 -5.62 48.11 -18.13
C ILE A 4 -4.86 46.85 -17.66
N GLY A 5 -4.25 46.07 -18.56
CA GLY A 5 -3.51 44.85 -18.21
C GLY A 5 -2.14 45.09 -17.54
N LEU A 6 -1.55 46.28 -17.75
CA LEU A 6 -0.18 46.60 -17.33
C LEU A 6 -0.12 47.02 -15.84
N GLY A 7 -1.18 47.65 -15.32
CA GLY A 7 -1.28 48.05 -13.91
C GLY A 7 -1.47 46.87 -12.95
N LEU A 8 -2.23 45.85 -13.36
CA LEU A 8 -2.46 44.65 -12.52
C LEU A 8 -1.20 43.81 -12.36
N HIS A 9 -0.39 43.70 -13.42
CA HIS A 9 0.90 43.00 -13.37
C HIS A 9 1.91 43.70 -12.44
N LEU A 10 1.90 45.04 -12.42
CA LEU A 10 2.76 45.82 -11.52
C LEU A 10 2.37 45.63 -10.05
N LEU A 11 1.07 45.58 -9.73
CA LEU A 11 0.61 45.33 -8.35
C LEU A 11 0.93 43.91 -7.86
N VAL A 12 0.77 42.91 -8.72
CA VAL A 12 1.11 41.52 -8.39
C VAL A 12 2.62 41.37 -8.24
N ALA A 13 3.42 41.96 -9.14
CA ALA A 13 4.87 41.96 -9.03
C ALA A 13 5.36 42.68 -7.77
N LEU A 14 4.75 43.81 -7.40
CA LEU A 14 5.08 44.56 -6.19
C LEU A 14 4.74 43.78 -4.91
N PHE A 15 3.59 43.11 -4.87
CA PHE A 15 3.19 42.27 -3.74
C PHE A 15 4.16 41.11 -3.53
N PHE A 16 4.55 40.41 -4.60
CA PHE A 16 5.51 39.30 -4.52
C PHE A 16 6.95 39.77 -4.24
N ALA A 17 7.35 40.96 -4.71
CA ALA A 17 8.64 41.56 -4.37
C ALA A 17 8.73 41.90 -2.88
N VAL A 18 7.68 42.48 -2.30
CA VAL A 18 7.61 42.77 -0.86
C VAL A 18 7.59 41.48 -0.04
N HIS A 19 6.91 40.45 -0.51
CA HIS A 19 6.91 39.12 0.13
C HIS A 19 8.31 38.50 0.10
N ALA A 20 8.99 38.51 -1.04
CA ALA A 20 10.34 37.93 -1.21
C ALA A 20 11.42 38.63 -0.37
N VAL A 21 11.36 39.96 -0.25
CA VAL A 21 12.27 40.74 0.62
C VAL A 21 12.06 40.40 2.09
N ARG A 22 10.82 40.08 2.49
CA ARG A 22 10.49 39.70 3.88
C ARG A 22 10.97 38.30 4.25
N THR A 23 11.13 37.40 3.28
CA THR A 23 11.48 35.97 3.52
C THR A 23 12.98 35.66 3.39
N ARG A 24 13.85 36.68 3.15
CA ARG A 24 15.33 36.58 3.13
C ARG A 24 15.91 35.33 2.44
N GLN A 25 15.43 34.97 1.25
CA GLN A 25 16.01 33.86 0.48
C GLN A 25 16.70 34.30 -0.82
N GLN A 26 17.66 33.46 -1.22
CA GLN A 26 18.77 33.74 -2.12
C GLN A 26 18.32 34.26 -3.49
N SER A 27 18.92 35.38 -3.89
CA SER A 27 18.62 36.23 -5.04
C SER A 27 18.67 35.55 -6.42
N TYR A 28 19.16 34.32 -6.50
CA TYR A 28 19.28 33.54 -7.74
C TYR A 28 17.92 33.08 -8.30
N TRP A 29 16.91 32.88 -7.45
CA TRP A 29 15.56 32.47 -7.86
C TRP A 29 14.73 33.58 -8.51
N LEU A 30 15.07 34.85 -8.22
CA LEU A 30 14.38 36.01 -8.78
C LEU A 30 14.64 36.15 -10.29
N PHE A 31 15.84 35.76 -10.75
CA PHE A 31 16.22 35.83 -12.17
C PHE A 31 15.46 34.80 -13.02
N ILE A 32 15.24 33.60 -12.47
CA ILE A 32 14.50 32.50 -13.13
C ILE A 32 13.01 32.83 -13.23
N LEU A 33 12.44 33.47 -12.19
CA LEU A 33 11.03 33.84 -12.16
C LEU A 33 10.68 34.96 -13.15
N PHE A 34 11.62 35.86 -13.43
CA PHE A 34 11.40 37.00 -14.32
C PHE A 34 11.43 36.64 -15.81
N SER A 35 12.19 35.60 -16.20
CA SER A 35 12.31 35.20 -17.62
C SER A 35 11.18 34.29 -18.10
N PHE A 36 10.51 33.55 -17.21
CA PHE A 36 9.46 32.59 -17.59
C PHE A 36 8.36 32.48 -16.50
N PRO A 37 7.35 33.37 -16.50
CA PRO A 37 6.33 33.44 -15.45
C PRO A 37 5.45 32.18 -15.32
N LEU A 38 5.18 31.49 -16.43
CA LEU A 38 4.39 30.24 -16.43
C LEU A 38 5.21 29.03 -15.96
N LEU A 39 6.51 29.04 -16.22
CA LEU A 39 7.42 27.92 -15.96
C LEU A 39 7.98 28.01 -14.53
N GLY A 40 8.13 29.22 -13.98
CA GLY A 40 8.52 29.44 -12.59
C GLY A 40 7.47 29.00 -11.57
N SER A 41 6.17 29.12 -11.89
CA SER A 41 5.08 28.65 -11.03
C SER A 41 4.94 27.11 -11.04
N VAL A 42 5.16 26.48 -12.20
CA VAL A 42 5.25 25.01 -12.32
C VAL A 42 6.50 24.49 -11.60
N ALA A 43 7.66 25.10 -11.80
CA ALA A 43 8.89 24.71 -11.12
C ALA A 43 8.79 24.89 -9.60
N TYR A 44 8.16 25.96 -9.11
CA TYR A 44 7.92 26.18 -7.67
C TYR A 44 6.94 25.15 -7.07
N PHE A 45 5.89 24.78 -7.81
CA PHE A 45 4.99 23.69 -7.41
C PHE A 45 5.75 22.35 -7.29
N PHE A 46 6.61 22.03 -8.25
CA PHE A 46 7.40 20.79 -8.23
C PHE A 46 8.58 20.82 -7.24
N SER A 47 9.19 21.98 -6.98
CA SER A 47 10.39 22.09 -6.15
C SER A 47 10.10 22.37 -4.67
N ILE A 48 8.98 23.02 -4.34
CA ILE A 48 8.70 23.50 -2.97
C ILE A 48 7.39 22.93 -2.39
N TYR A 49 6.39 22.57 -3.21
CA TYR A 49 5.17 21.92 -2.72
C TYR A 49 5.29 20.38 -2.66
N LEU A 50 6.11 19.78 -3.54
CA LEU A 50 6.34 18.35 -3.58
C LEU A 50 7.28 17.77 -2.49
N PRO A 51 8.26 18.48 -1.89
CA PRO A 51 9.16 17.88 -0.91
C PRO A 51 8.53 17.66 0.48
N GLY A 52 7.25 17.98 0.67
CA GLY A 52 6.54 17.69 1.92
C GLY A 52 5.96 16.27 2.02
N ASN A 53 5.78 15.57 0.90
CA ASN A 53 5.07 14.27 0.88
C ASN A 53 5.89 13.16 0.20
N GLN A 54 6.90 12.63 0.90
CA GLN A 54 7.60 11.40 0.54
C GLN A 54 6.65 10.19 0.30
N ARG A 55 5.42 10.25 0.85
CA ARG A 55 4.37 9.25 0.64
C ARG A 55 3.79 9.27 -0.79
N MET A 56 3.73 10.43 -1.43
CA MET A 56 3.16 10.61 -2.77
C MET A 56 4.12 10.19 -3.89
N GLN A 57 5.42 10.39 -3.70
CA GLN A 57 6.44 9.95 -4.68
C GLN A 57 6.53 8.41 -4.77
N ARG A 58 6.26 7.71 -3.65
CA ARG A 58 6.07 6.25 -3.61
C ARG A 58 4.76 5.84 -4.31
N GLN A 59 3.68 6.61 -4.16
CA GLN A 59 2.40 6.35 -4.84
C GLN A 59 2.47 6.60 -6.35
N GLY A 60 3.17 7.64 -6.81
CA GLY A 60 3.41 7.89 -8.24
C GLY A 60 4.22 6.77 -8.92
N ARG A 61 5.25 6.23 -8.25
CA ARG A 61 5.97 5.04 -8.74
C ARG A 61 5.10 3.79 -8.73
N LYS A 62 4.23 3.61 -7.74
CA LYS A 62 3.26 2.50 -7.69
C LYS A 62 2.19 2.60 -8.78
N LEU A 63 1.74 3.80 -9.13
CA LEU A 63 0.80 4.03 -10.23
C LEU A 63 1.43 3.76 -11.61
N ILE A 64 2.70 4.14 -11.79
CA ILE A 64 3.46 3.80 -13.01
C ILE A 64 3.76 2.29 -13.07
N ALA A 65 4.10 1.66 -11.94
CA ALA A 65 4.31 0.21 -11.87
C ALA A 65 3.00 -0.57 -12.10
N ALA A 66 1.87 -0.10 -11.57
CA ALA A 66 0.55 -0.71 -11.78
C ALA A 66 0.06 -0.54 -13.22
N ALA A 67 0.30 0.62 -13.85
CA ALA A 67 0.01 0.83 -15.27
C ALA A 67 0.92 -0.03 -16.18
N GLY A 68 2.18 -0.25 -15.78
CA GLY A 68 3.11 -1.16 -16.47
C GLY A 68 2.73 -2.64 -16.31
N GLN A 69 2.25 -3.05 -15.13
CA GLN A 69 1.79 -4.42 -14.85
C GLN A 69 0.51 -4.79 -15.62
N ALA A 70 -0.36 -3.81 -15.91
CA ALA A 70 -1.54 -4.02 -16.74
C ALA A 70 -1.19 -4.25 -18.23
N LEU A 71 -0.04 -3.73 -18.69
CA LEU A 71 0.42 -3.88 -20.07
C LEU A 71 1.25 -5.16 -20.27
N ASP A 72 1.99 -5.61 -19.24
CA ASP A 72 2.75 -6.86 -19.28
C ASP A 72 2.90 -7.45 -17.86
N PRO A 73 1.95 -8.31 -17.42
CA PRO A 73 1.92 -8.85 -16.06
C PRO A 73 3.14 -9.73 -15.72
N GLY A 74 3.97 -10.11 -16.70
CA GLY A 74 5.19 -10.87 -16.49
C GLY A 74 6.48 -10.04 -16.53
N ARG A 75 6.42 -8.76 -16.92
CA ARG A 75 7.62 -7.95 -17.17
C ARG A 75 8.51 -7.80 -15.94
N GLU A 76 7.92 -7.41 -14.82
CA GLU A 76 8.67 -7.20 -13.57
C GLU A 76 9.35 -8.49 -13.10
N LEU A 77 8.68 -9.64 -13.24
CA LEU A 77 9.27 -10.94 -12.91
C LEU A 77 10.44 -11.28 -13.84
N ARG A 78 10.30 -11.06 -15.15
CA ARG A 78 11.38 -11.30 -16.12
C ARG A 78 12.58 -10.39 -15.86
N GLU A 79 12.35 -9.10 -15.64
CA GLU A 79 13.41 -8.13 -15.32
C GLU A 79 14.10 -8.46 -13.99
N ALA A 80 13.33 -8.83 -12.95
CA ALA A 80 13.89 -9.20 -11.66
C ALA A 80 14.73 -10.49 -11.73
N ARG A 81 14.26 -11.48 -12.50
CA ARG A 81 15.00 -12.74 -12.73
C ARG A 81 16.30 -12.49 -13.49
N GLN A 82 16.25 -11.71 -14.57
CA GLN A 82 17.45 -11.33 -15.33
C GLN A 82 18.46 -10.54 -14.47
N ALA A 83 17.98 -9.61 -13.64
CA ALA A 83 18.84 -8.84 -12.75
C ALA A 83 19.53 -9.72 -11.70
N TRP A 84 18.83 -10.74 -11.19
CA TRP A 84 19.39 -11.72 -10.27
C TRP A 84 20.41 -12.65 -10.94
N GLU A 85 20.11 -13.17 -12.14
CA GLU A 85 21.01 -14.01 -12.93
C GLU A 85 22.31 -13.27 -13.28
N TYR A 86 22.21 -11.98 -13.65
CA TYR A 86 23.37 -11.16 -14.00
C TYR A 86 24.15 -10.71 -12.77
N THR A 87 23.48 -10.33 -11.69
CA THR A 87 24.13 -9.91 -10.44
C THR A 87 23.40 -10.47 -9.22
N PRO A 88 23.90 -11.56 -8.61
CA PRO A 88 23.25 -12.21 -7.49
C PRO A 88 23.47 -11.45 -6.17
N THR A 89 22.84 -10.28 -6.02
CA THR A 89 22.84 -9.48 -4.78
C THR A 89 21.58 -9.70 -3.95
N ALA A 90 21.67 -9.53 -2.63
CA ALA A 90 20.51 -9.65 -1.75
C ALA A 90 19.33 -8.73 -2.13
N GLN A 91 19.62 -7.54 -2.65
CA GLN A 91 18.58 -6.63 -3.16
C GLN A 91 17.88 -7.20 -4.40
N ASN A 92 18.63 -7.78 -5.35
CA ASN A 92 18.06 -8.42 -6.53
C ASN A 92 17.26 -9.67 -6.16
N ARG A 93 17.73 -10.44 -5.17
CA ARG A 93 17.00 -11.60 -4.62
C ARG A 93 15.67 -11.18 -4.01
N MET A 94 15.67 -10.13 -3.19
CA MET A 94 14.46 -9.59 -2.59
C MET A 94 13.48 -9.09 -3.65
N ARG A 95 13.97 -8.39 -4.70
CA ARG A 95 13.14 -7.94 -5.82
C ARG A 95 12.53 -9.12 -6.57
N LEU A 96 13.32 -10.17 -6.82
CA LEU A 96 12.85 -11.41 -7.43
C LEU A 96 11.77 -12.08 -6.59
N ALA A 97 11.99 -12.27 -5.29
CA ALA A 97 11.02 -12.86 -4.36
C ALA A 97 9.69 -12.07 -4.35
N ALA A 98 9.75 -10.73 -4.34
CA ALA A 98 8.56 -9.89 -4.40
C ALA A 98 7.82 -10.01 -5.74
N ALA A 99 8.56 -10.08 -6.85
CA ALA A 99 7.98 -10.26 -8.19
C ALA A 99 7.33 -11.64 -8.36
N LEU A 100 7.96 -12.69 -7.83
CA LEU A 100 7.41 -14.05 -7.79
C LEU A 100 6.09 -14.09 -7.03
N LEU A 101 6.05 -13.46 -5.85
CA LEU A 101 4.83 -13.38 -5.04
C LEU A 101 3.71 -12.63 -5.77
N ALA A 102 4.03 -11.52 -6.44
CA ALA A 102 3.07 -10.76 -7.24
C ALA A 102 2.55 -11.54 -8.47
N ALA A 103 3.38 -12.42 -9.03
CA ALA A 103 3.00 -13.31 -10.13
C ALA A 103 2.24 -14.57 -9.68
N GLY A 104 1.96 -14.73 -8.38
CA GLY A 104 1.30 -15.92 -7.83
C GLY A 104 2.21 -17.13 -7.65
N GLN A 105 3.52 -16.99 -7.89
CA GLN A 105 4.52 -18.06 -7.71
C GLN A 105 5.00 -18.10 -6.24
N ALA A 106 4.06 -18.36 -5.32
CA ALA A 106 4.29 -18.24 -3.89
C ALA A 106 5.31 -19.25 -3.34
N GLU A 107 5.40 -20.46 -3.91
CA GLU A 107 6.38 -21.48 -3.50
C GLU A 107 7.82 -21.05 -3.78
N GLU A 108 8.09 -20.59 -5.00
CA GLU A 108 9.41 -20.07 -5.37
C GLU A 108 9.74 -18.81 -4.56
N ALA A 109 8.76 -17.91 -4.36
CA ALA A 109 8.93 -16.73 -3.52
C ALA A 109 9.32 -17.10 -2.07
N ALA A 110 8.70 -18.12 -1.49
CA ALA A 110 9.00 -18.57 -0.13
C ALA A 110 10.46 -19.08 -0.01
N SER A 111 10.94 -19.81 -1.01
CA SER A 111 12.34 -20.27 -1.07
C SER A 111 13.32 -19.09 -1.14
N GLU A 112 13.05 -18.11 -1.99
CA GLU A 112 13.91 -16.93 -2.14
C GLU A 112 13.93 -16.06 -0.87
N TYR A 113 12.77 -15.88 -0.22
CA TYR A 113 12.70 -15.19 1.07
C TYR A 113 13.45 -15.93 2.19
N ALA A 114 13.34 -17.26 2.25
CA ALA A 114 14.07 -18.07 3.23
C ALA A 114 15.60 -17.92 3.07
N GLN A 115 16.08 -17.86 1.83
CA GLN A 115 17.49 -17.60 1.55
C GLN A 115 17.91 -16.18 1.98
N CYS A 116 17.07 -15.16 1.76
CA CYS A 116 17.33 -13.80 2.26
C CYS A 116 17.45 -13.75 3.79
N LEU A 117 16.61 -14.51 4.51
CA LEU A 117 16.53 -14.53 5.97
C LEU A 117 17.66 -15.32 6.64
N SER A 118 18.38 -16.16 5.89
CA SER A 118 19.52 -16.94 6.40
C SER A 118 20.81 -16.11 6.49
N GLY A 119 20.80 -14.87 6.02
CA GLY A 119 21.95 -13.97 5.95
C GLY A 119 21.81 -12.71 6.82
N PRO A 120 22.54 -11.63 6.50
CA PRO A 120 22.57 -10.40 7.30
C PRO A 120 21.22 -9.66 7.37
N PHE A 121 20.27 -10.02 6.50
CA PHE A 121 18.93 -9.44 6.45
C PHE A 121 17.88 -10.22 7.25
N ALA A 122 18.33 -11.12 8.15
CA ALA A 122 17.44 -11.91 8.99
C ALA A 122 16.43 -11.04 9.78
N ASN A 123 16.77 -9.81 10.14
CA ASN A 123 15.89 -8.91 10.90
C ASN A 123 15.20 -7.84 10.04
N ASP A 124 15.35 -7.89 8.71
CA ASP A 124 14.71 -6.93 7.81
C ASP A 124 13.18 -7.14 7.80
N ALA A 125 12.44 -6.07 8.08
CA ALA A 125 11.00 -6.15 8.26
C ALA A 125 10.23 -6.36 6.94
N ASP A 126 10.70 -5.78 5.84
CA ASP A 126 10.08 -5.96 4.53
C ASP A 126 10.30 -7.39 4.02
N ILE A 127 11.48 -7.96 4.25
CA ILE A 127 11.77 -9.37 3.92
C ILE A 127 10.91 -10.31 4.76
N ARG A 128 10.81 -10.08 6.08
CA ARG A 128 9.97 -10.91 6.96
C ARG A 128 8.49 -10.84 6.62
N LEU A 129 7.97 -9.66 6.28
CA LEU A 129 6.58 -9.52 5.85
C LEU A 129 6.34 -10.21 4.51
N GLY A 130 7.28 -10.11 3.56
CA GLY A 130 7.24 -10.84 2.29
C GLY A 130 7.25 -12.36 2.49
N ALA A 131 8.14 -12.86 3.35
CA ALA A 131 8.23 -14.26 3.73
C ALA A 131 6.91 -14.75 4.36
N ALA A 132 6.35 -13.99 5.30
CA ALA A 132 5.09 -14.32 5.93
C ALA A 132 3.94 -14.49 4.93
N ARG A 133 3.85 -13.61 3.93
CA ARG A 133 2.86 -13.73 2.85
C ARG A 133 3.07 -14.98 2.01
N ALA A 134 4.31 -15.25 1.61
CA ALA A 134 4.63 -16.42 0.81
C ALA A 134 4.31 -17.72 1.56
N PHE A 135 4.66 -17.80 2.84
CA PHE A 135 4.33 -18.95 3.68
C PHE A 135 2.83 -19.10 3.95
N ALA A 136 2.09 -18.00 4.14
CA ALA A 136 0.64 -18.05 4.30
C ALA A 136 -0.05 -18.59 3.03
N LEU A 137 0.39 -18.15 1.84
CA LEU A 137 -0.16 -18.61 0.56
C LEU A 137 0.20 -20.06 0.21
N THR A 138 1.30 -20.58 0.74
CA THR A 138 1.78 -21.95 0.48
C THR A 138 1.32 -22.96 1.55
N GLY A 139 0.34 -22.58 2.38
CA GLY A 139 -0.21 -23.49 3.40
C GLY A 139 0.76 -23.78 4.56
N GLN A 140 1.71 -22.87 4.83
CA GLN A 140 2.67 -22.98 5.94
C GLN A 140 2.38 -21.92 7.03
N PRO A 141 1.21 -21.98 7.70
CA PRO A 141 0.77 -20.93 8.62
C PRO A 141 1.70 -20.77 9.83
N ALA A 142 2.28 -21.84 10.35
CA ALA A 142 3.19 -21.77 11.49
C ALA A 142 4.43 -20.88 11.20
N ARG A 143 5.03 -21.03 10.02
CA ARG A 143 6.17 -20.20 9.58
C ARG A 143 5.76 -18.75 9.33
N ALA A 144 4.59 -18.55 8.72
CA ALA A 144 4.06 -17.21 8.53
C ALA A 144 3.85 -16.49 9.88
N LEU A 145 3.22 -17.16 10.85
CA LEU A 145 2.98 -16.63 12.19
C LEU A 145 4.28 -16.33 12.94
N GLU A 146 5.31 -17.16 12.81
CA GLU A 146 6.63 -16.89 13.40
C GLU A 146 7.20 -15.53 12.94
N HIS A 147 7.18 -15.27 11.64
CA HIS A 147 7.65 -13.99 11.09
C HIS A 147 6.77 -12.81 11.54
N LEU A 148 5.45 -12.97 11.59
CA LEU A 148 4.52 -11.92 11.99
C LEU A 148 4.65 -11.58 13.49
N GLN A 149 4.79 -12.59 14.34
CA GLN A 149 5.03 -12.40 15.77
C GLN A 149 6.39 -11.75 16.03
N PHE A 150 7.42 -12.12 15.26
CA PHE A 150 8.71 -11.42 15.32
C PHE A 150 8.54 -9.93 15.02
N LEU A 151 7.83 -9.56 13.94
CA LEU A 151 7.59 -8.16 13.59
C LEU A 151 6.85 -7.41 14.70
N GLN A 152 5.88 -8.04 15.35
CA GLN A 152 5.15 -7.41 16.45
C GLN A 152 6.01 -7.19 17.69
N ARG A 153 6.90 -8.13 18.03
CA ARG A 153 7.76 -8.04 19.22
C ARG A 153 8.91 -7.06 19.00
N GLU A 154 9.62 -7.21 17.89
CA GLU A 154 10.88 -6.50 17.65
C GLU A 154 10.67 -5.16 16.92
N GLN A 155 9.61 -5.04 16.11
CA GLN A 155 9.37 -3.87 15.25
C GLN A 155 7.88 -3.44 15.25
N PRO A 156 7.28 -3.14 16.41
CA PRO A 156 5.83 -2.90 16.53
C PRO A 156 5.31 -1.73 15.70
N GLY A 157 6.17 -0.78 15.31
CA GLY A 157 5.81 0.35 14.43
C GLY A 157 5.80 0.01 12.94
N PHE A 158 6.32 -1.16 12.54
CA PHE A 158 6.37 -1.55 11.14
C PHE A 158 5.00 -2.03 10.65
N ARG A 159 4.28 -1.13 9.97
CA ARG A 159 2.99 -1.40 9.29
C ARG A 159 2.05 -2.26 10.15
N PRO A 160 1.73 -1.82 11.39
CA PRO A 160 1.05 -2.64 12.38
C PRO A 160 -0.30 -3.19 11.90
N GLU A 161 -1.05 -2.39 11.13
CA GLU A 161 -2.33 -2.80 10.54
C GLU A 161 -2.14 -3.94 9.52
N GLU A 162 -1.16 -3.82 8.63
CA GLU A 162 -0.89 -4.81 7.57
C GLU A 162 -0.39 -6.14 8.16
N VAL A 163 0.48 -6.07 9.16
CA VAL A 163 0.98 -7.25 9.91
C VAL A 163 -0.16 -7.93 10.65
N GLY A 164 -0.98 -7.16 11.38
CA GLY A 164 -2.09 -7.69 12.16
C GLY A 164 -3.16 -8.36 11.29
N ILE A 165 -3.56 -7.73 10.18
CA ILE A 165 -4.54 -8.30 9.25
C ILE A 165 -4.02 -9.64 8.70
N LEU A 166 -2.77 -9.70 8.24
CA LEU A 166 -2.20 -10.92 7.69
C LEU A 166 -2.12 -12.03 8.75
N GLN A 167 -1.81 -11.69 10.00
CA GLN A 167 -1.80 -12.65 11.10
C GLN A 167 -3.20 -13.20 11.37
N ALA A 168 -4.22 -12.34 11.45
CA ALA A 168 -5.59 -12.78 11.68
C ALA A 168 -6.11 -13.67 10.53
N GLN A 169 -5.81 -13.31 9.28
CA GLN A 169 -6.12 -14.14 8.11
C GLN A 169 -5.40 -15.50 8.16
N THR A 170 -4.12 -15.51 8.56
CA THR A 170 -3.33 -16.75 8.68
C THR A 170 -3.88 -17.66 9.78
N LEU A 171 -4.27 -17.10 10.93
CA LEU A 171 -4.91 -17.83 12.02
C LEU A 171 -6.21 -18.48 11.55
N ALA A 172 -7.09 -17.70 10.89
CA ALA A 172 -8.35 -18.21 10.37
C ALA A 172 -8.15 -19.32 9.32
N ALA A 173 -7.20 -19.14 8.39
CA ALA A 173 -6.87 -20.15 7.39
C ALA A 173 -6.27 -21.43 7.99
N SER A 174 -5.61 -21.32 9.14
CA SER A 174 -5.05 -22.46 9.88
C SER A 174 -6.07 -23.17 10.79
N GLY A 175 -7.29 -22.66 10.90
CA GLY A 175 -8.37 -23.23 11.71
C GLY A 175 -8.56 -22.60 13.09
N ASP A 176 -7.67 -21.71 13.54
CA ASP A 176 -7.83 -20.97 14.79
C ASP A 176 -8.68 -19.71 14.58
N VAL A 177 -9.96 -19.95 14.26
CA VAL A 177 -10.95 -18.91 13.98
C VAL A 177 -11.22 -18.03 15.21
N PRO A 178 -11.34 -18.56 16.45
CA PRO A 178 -11.51 -17.72 17.64
C PRO A 178 -10.37 -16.71 17.82
N ALA A 179 -9.11 -17.14 17.73
CA ALA A 179 -7.97 -16.23 17.86
C ALA A 179 -7.93 -15.19 16.73
N ALA A 180 -8.32 -15.58 15.50
CA ALA A 180 -8.44 -14.65 14.39
C ALA A 180 -9.46 -13.53 14.67
N TYR A 181 -10.63 -13.89 15.21
CA TYR A 181 -11.69 -12.92 15.53
C TYR A 181 -11.28 -11.98 16.65
N ASP A 182 -10.69 -12.51 17.73
CA ASP A 182 -10.18 -11.68 18.83
C ASP A 182 -9.15 -10.67 18.32
N LEU A 183 -8.26 -11.10 17.43
CA LEU A 183 -7.26 -10.21 16.84
C LEU A 183 -7.89 -9.16 15.92
N PHE A 184 -8.87 -9.53 15.09
CA PHE A 184 -9.60 -8.56 14.27
C PHE A 184 -10.35 -7.53 15.12
N GLU A 185 -10.96 -7.93 16.23
CA GLU A 185 -11.64 -7.02 17.15
C GLU A 185 -10.66 -6.04 17.79
N GLN A 186 -9.48 -6.50 18.21
CA GLN A 186 -8.41 -5.64 18.71
C GLN A 186 -7.91 -4.65 17.64
N LEU A 187 -7.73 -5.11 16.39
CA LEU A 187 -7.32 -4.25 15.28
C LEU A 187 -8.38 -3.21 14.94
N ALA A 188 -9.67 -3.60 14.98
CA ALA A 188 -10.78 -2.71 14.71
C ALA A 188 -10.86 -1.58 15.75
N GLN A 189 -10.64 -1.91 17.04
CA GLN A 189 -10.58 -0.93 18.12
C GLN A 189 -9.36 0.02 17.98
N ARG A 190 -8.20 -0.50 17.55
CA ARG A 190 -6.96 0.28 17.52
C ARG A 190 -6.81 1.15 16.27
N HIS A 191 -7.16 0.61 15.10
CA HIS A 191 -6.92 1.27 13.81
C HIS A 191 -8.21 1.78 13.16
N GLY A 192 -9.34 1.09 13.37
CA GLY A 192 -10.65 1.50 12.86
C GLY A 192 -10.76 1.62 11.34
N GLY A 193 -9.77 1.15 10.58
CA GLY A 193 -9.69 1.33 9.13
C GLY A 193 -10.68 0.48 8.34
N PHE A 194 -10.99 0.91 7.11
CA PHE A 194 -11.81 0.14 6.16
C PHE A 194 -11.24 -1.27 5.95
N HIS A 195 -9.92 -1.39 5.76
CA HIS A 195 -9.29 -2.69 5.47
C HIS A 195 -9.49 -3.69 6.60
N VAL A 196 -9.35 -3.28 7.86
CA VAL A 196 -9.59 -4.17 9.01
C VAL A 196 -11.01 -4.73 8.98
N HIS A 197 -12.03 -3.86 8.85
CA HIS A 197 -13.43 -4.30 8.86
C HIS A 197 -13.78 -5.14 7.63
N ALA A 198 -13.27 -4.77 6.45
CA ALA A 198 -13.51 -5.51 5.22
C ALA A 198 -12.88 -6.90 5.26
N GLU A 199 -11.61 -7.03 5.68
CA GLU A 199 -10.97 -8.34 5.79
C GLU A 199 -11.60 -9.18 6.91
N TYR A 200 -12.00 -8.56 8.02
CA TYR A 200 -12.73 -9.26 9.07
C TYR A 200 -14.06 -9.83 8.55
N ALA A 201 -14.83 -9.03 7.80
CA ALA A 201 -16.08 -9.48 7.20
C ALA A 201 -15.88 -10.60 6.17
N ILE A 202 -14.84 -10.50 5.34
CA ILE A 202 -14.47 -11.55 4.38
C ILE A 202 -14.14 -12.85 5.11
N VAL A 203 -13.31 -12.80 6.15
CA VAL A 203 -12.96 -13.99 6.93
C VAL A 203 -14.19 -14.55 7.64
N ALA A 204 -15.03 -13.72 8.26
CA ALA A 204 -16.27 -14.17 8.87
C ALA A 204 -17.18 -14.91 7.87
N ALA A 205 -17.33 -14.35 6.67
CA ALA A 205 -18.11 -14.96 5.61
C ALA A 205 -17.52 -16.29 5.11
N GLN A 206 -16.19 -16.38 4.95
CA GLN A 206 -15.50 -17.61 4.57
C GLN A 206 -15.65 -18.72 5.60
N GLN A 207 -15.77 -18.37 6.88
CA GLN A 207 -16.02 -19.32 7.97
C GLN A 207 -17.52 -19.62 8.16
N GLY A 208 -18.41 -19.06 7.34
CA GLY A 208 -19.86 -19.23 7.44
C GLY A 208 -20.54 -18.45 8.57
N ASP A 209 -19.82 -17.56 9.27
CA ASP A 209 -20.37 -16.72 10.33
C ASP A 209 -21.08 -15.50 9.74
N ARG A 210 -22.30 -15.74 9.27
CA ARG A 210 -23.16 -14.71 8.69
C ARG A 210 -23.47 -13.58 9.68
N ALA A 211 -23.72 -13.90 10.94
CA ALA A 211 -24.11 -12.90 11.93
C ALA A 211 -23.01 -11.85 12.14
N ARG A 212 -21.77 -12.31 12.23
CA ARG A 212 -20.59 -11.43 12.37
C ARG A 212 -20.31 -10.63 11.11
N ALA A 213 -20.44 -11.23 9.93
CA ALA A 213 -20.32 -10.51 8.66
C ALA A 213 -21.37 -9.39 8.54
N GLU A 214 -22.66 -9.69 8.76
CA GLU A 214 -23.75 -8.71 8.67
C GLU A 214 -23.59 -7.55 9.66
N ARG A 215 -23.05 -7.81 10.85
CA ARG A 215 -22.74 -6.75 11.83
C ARG A 215 -21.68 -5.76 11.34
N LEU A 216 -20.73 -6.20 10.53
CA LEU A 216 -19.65 -5.35 9.99
C LEU A 216 -20.09 -4.56 8.76
N LYS A 217 -21.11 -5.03 8.03
CA LYS A 217 -21.65 -4.40 6.83
C LYS A 217 -21.97 -2.91 6.98
N PRO A 218 -22.78 -2.44 7.97
CA PRO A 218 -23.09 -1.02 8.10
C PRO A 218 -21.86 -0.16 8.39
N ILE A 219 -20.87 -0.70 9.11
CA ILE A 219 -19.61 -0.01 9.42
C ILE A 219 -18.82 0.21 8.12
N ILE A 220 -18.75 -0.82 7.27
CA ILE A 220 -18.06 -0.76 5.97
C ILE A 220 -18.79 0.20 5.02
N GLU A 221 -20.12 0.14 4.95
CA GLU A 221 -20.94 1.05 4.12
C GLU A 221 -20.75 2.50 4.55
N GLN A 222 -20.76 2.77 5.85
CA GLN A 222 -20.47 4.10 6.38
C GLN A 222 -19.07 4.57 5.99
N ALA A 223 -18.05 3.72 6.17
CA ALA A 223 -16.65 4.04 5.85
C ALA A 223 -16.41 4.30 4.35
N THR A 224 -17.25 3.71 3.49
CA THR A 224 -17.13 3.80 2.02
C THR A 224 -18.04 4.86 1.39
N SER A 225 -19.05 5.34 2.12
CA SER A 225 -20.06 6.29 1.62
C SER A 225 -19.49 7.58 1.02
N GLN A 226 -18.44 8.12 1.62
CA GLN A 226 -17.80 9.39 1.23
C GLN A 226 -16.59 9.21 0.32
N TRP A 227 -16.36 8.00 -0.21
CA TRP A 227 -15.18 7.76 -1.05
C TRP A 227 -15.21 8.59 -2.34
N GLN A 228 -14.05 9.12 -2.70
CA GLN A 228 -13.81 9.70 -4.01
C GLN A 228 -13.47 8.60 -5.03
N LYS A 229 -13.48 8.93 -6.32
CA LYS A 229 -13.16 7.98 -7.40
C LYS A 229 -11.81 7.27 -7.17
N ALA A 230 -10.76 8.03 -6.80
CA ALA A 230 -9.43 7.48 -6.53
C ALA A 230 -9.43 6.48 -5.35
N GLN A 231 -10.22 6.72 -4.30
CA GLN A 231 -10.34 5.80 -3.17
C GLN A 231 -11.07 4.51 -3.55
N ARG A 232 -12.10 4.61 -4.40
CA ARG A 232 -12.79 3.43 -4.95
C ARG A 232 -11.87 2.59 -5.83
N GLU A 233 -11.06 3.24 -6.68
CA GLU A 233 -10.09 2.56 -7.54
C GLU A 233 -8.99 1.86 -6.73
N LEU A 234 -8.44 2.53 -5.71
CA LEU A 234 -7.44 1.94 -4.82
C LEU A 234 -7.96 0.68 -4.10
N ASN A 235 -9.23 0.68 -3.71
CA ASN A 235 -9.86 -0.38 -2.91
C ASN A 235 -10.72 -1.35 -3.72
N ALA A 236 -10.69 -1.26 -5.05
CA ALA A 236 -11.59 -2.01 -5.94
C ALA A 236 -11.45 -3.53 -5.74
N SER A 237 -10.23 -4.04 -5.60
CA SER A 237 -9.97 -5.47 -5.39
C SER A 237 -10.52 -5.99 -4.07
N THR A 238 -10.37 -5.24 -2.99
CA THR A 238 -10.93 -5.58 -1.66
C THR A 238 -12.45 -5.54 -1.70
N MET A 239 -13.05 -4.52 -2.31
CA MET A 239 -14.50 -4.45 -2.49
C MET A 239 -15.06 -5.60 -3.32
N GLN A 240 -14.35 -6.01 -4.38
CA GLN A 240 -14.75 -7.16 -5.19
C GLN A 240 -14.76 -8.45 -4.36
N ARG A 241 -13.71 -8.70 -3.58
CA ARG A 241 -13.64 -9.86 -2.67
C ARG A 241 -14.72 -9.82 -1.60
N LEU A 242 -14.95 -8.66 -1.00
CA LEU A 242 -15.99 -8.45 0.01
C LEU A 242 -17.39 -8.76 -0.56
N ASN A 243 -17.71 -8.22 -1.74
CA ASN A 243 -18.98 -8.46 -2.40
C ASN A 243 -19.17 -9.94 -2.76
N ALA A 244 -18.10 -10.61 -3.23
CA ALA A 244 -18.14 -12.04 -3.49
C ALA A 244 -18.40 -12.84 -2.21
N ALA A 245 -17.77 -12.47 -1.10
CA ALA A 245 -17.95 -13.13 0.20
C ALA A 245 -19.37 -12.99 0.77
N TYR A 246 -20.00 -11.81 0.64
CA TYR A 246 -21.41 -11.65 1.02
C TYR A 246 -22.35 -12.45 0.12
N ARG A 247 -22.11 -12.48 -1.19
CA ARG A 247 -22.91 -13.30 -2.12
C ARG A 247 -22.87 -14.78 -1.77
N SER A 248 -21.71 -15.31 -1.35
CA SER A 248 -21.62 -16.71 -0.94
C SER A 248 -22.40 -17.03 0.34
N LEU A 249 -22.69 -16.04 1.18
CA LEU A 249 -23.55 -16.22 2.38
C LEU A 249 -25.05 -16.20 2.05
N GLU A 250 -25.44 -15.64 0.90
CA GLU A 250 -26.83 -15.56 0.44
C GLU A 250 -27.28 -16.83 -0.30
N GLN A 251 -26.33 -17.56 -0.88
CA GLN A 251 -26.60 -18.83 -1.55
C GLN A 251 -26.65 -19.97 -0.50
N PRO A 252 -27.70 -20.81 -0.47
CA PRO A 252 -27.71 -22.00 0.38
C PRO A 252 -26.52 -22.89 0.00
N PRO A 253 -25.90 -23.62 0.96
CA PRO A 253 -24.78 -24.50 0.65
C PRO A 253 -25.19 -25.46 -0.45
N ALA A 254 -24.42 -25.49 -1.55
CA ALA A 254 -24.61 -26.47 -2.60
C ALA A 254 -24.50 -27.85 -1.95
N GLN A 255 -25.62 -28.58 -1.92
CA GLN A 255 -25.65 -29.96 -1.46
C GLN A 255 -24.76 -30.77 -2.42
N GLY A 256 -23.58 -31.16 -1.95
CA GLY A 256 -22.63 -32.04 -2.62
C GLY A 256 -22.34 -33.23 -1.73
#